data_AF-A0A259RVL7-F1
#
_entry.id   AF-A0A259RVL7-F1
#
_cell.length_a   1.000
_cell.length_b   1.000
_cell.length_c   1.000
_cell.angle_alpha   90.00
_cell.angle_beta   90.00
_cell.angle_gamma   90.00
#
_symmetry.space_group_name_H-M   'P 1'
#
loop_
_entity.id
_entity.type
_entity.pdbx_description
1 polymer ?
#
loop_
_entity_poly.entity_id
_entity_poly.type
_entity_poly.pdbx_seq_one_letter_code
_entity_poly.pdbx_strand_id
1 'polypeptide(L)'
;WGELDFETPWIDAKERRRADLYLQRLHDYLAEVRREGGRVVSSEGGFRFAVDLDAEPAAYPVDAEKPAGQAIVSGYIDRVEAYPAGGGEHEAARGRTWNTMADGAGGERVVVVDLKTGKYEPGTEALVAEHAQLAAYQLAVEQGQVEDADPAALAGARLVLVAQTIGQSPYRVAHQHRLGDEARAAFLERVAEAGRGMAASSFTAQVEAHCADTQVRISPCRIHTIPAVSA
;
A
#
# COMPACT_ATOMS: atom_id res chain seq x y z
N TRP A 1 14.19 -23.01 -2.73
CA TRP A 1 14.72 -23.09 -1.36
C TRP A 1 16.22 -23.35 -1.35
N GLY A 2 16.75 -24.37 -2.04
CA GLY A 2 18.20 -24.67 -2.10
C GLY A 2 19.10 -23.69 -2.88
N GLU A 3 18.61 -22.51 -3.25
CA GLU A 3 19.39 -21.41 -3.86
C GLU A 3 19.60 -20.24 -2.89
N LEU A 4 18.91 -20.25 -1.75
CA LEU A 4 19.05 -19.25 -0.70
C LEU A 4 20.15 -19.67 0.27
N ASP A 5 21.04 -18.74 0.61
CA ASP A 5 22.10 -18.98 1.59
C ASP A 5 21.58 -18.75 3.01
N PHE A 6 21.72 -19.78 3.86
CA PHE A 6 21.34 -19.72 5.26
C PHE A 6 22.54 -20.15 6.11
N GLU A 7 22.80 -19.39 7.18
CA GLU A 7 23.92 -19.65 8.10
C GLU A 7 23.92 -21.08 8.67
N THR A 8 22.73 -21.67 8.86
CA THR A 8 22.59 -23.03 9.39
C THR A 8 21.38 -23.78 8.84
N PRO A 9 21.41 -25.13 8.78
CA PRO A 9 20.29 -25.95 8.28
C PRO A 9 18.98 -25.82 9.08
N TRP A 10 19.06 -25.46 10.37
CA TRP A 10 17.85 -25.30 11.19
C TRP A 10 17.14 -23.97 10.89
N ILE A 11 17.89 -22.92 10.55
CA ILE A 11 17.33 -21.63 10.10
C ILE A 11 16.61 -21.88 8.77
N ASP A 12 17.27 -22.54 7.82
CA ASP A 12 16.70 -22.95 6.54
C ASP A 12 15.33 -23.66 6.71
N ALA A 13 15.28 -24.72 7.52
CA ALA A 13 14.06 -25.47 7.76
C ALA A 13 12.98 -24.66 8.49
N LYS A 14 13.36 -23.75 9.39
CA LYS A 14 12.43 -22.86 10.11
C LYS A 14 11.81 -21.85 9.14
N GLU A 15 12.63 -21.24 8.30
CA GLU A 15 12.19 -20.26 7.30
C GLU A 15 11.29 -20.90 6.25
N ARG A 16 11.57 -22.14 5.85
CA ARG A 16 10.70 -22.90 4.95
C ARG A 16 9.31 -23.14 5.55
N ARG A 17 9.24 -23.63 6.79
CA ARG A 17 7.97 -23.84 7.49
C ARG A 17 7.16 -22.54 7.61
N ARG A 18 7.84 -21.40 7.78
CA ARG A 18 7.18 -20.09 7.81
C ARG A 18 6.62 -19.69 6.46
N ALA A 19 7.38 -19.89 5.38
CA ALA A 19 6.92 -19.62 4.02
C ALA A 19 5.72 -20.52 3.66
N ASP A 20 5.78 -21.82 3.95
CA ASP A 20 4.68 -22.77 3.73
C ASP A 20 3.40 -22.33 4.46
N LEU A 21 3.53 -21.87 5.71
CA LEU A 21 2.41 -21.33 6.49
C LEU A 21 1.82 -20.07 5.83
N TYR A 22 2.66 -19.15 5.34
CA TYR A 22 2.16 -17.92 4.71
C TYR A 22 1.48 -18.20 3.37
N LEU A 23 1.98 -19.17 2.60
CA LEU A 23 1.34 -19.63 1.37
C LEU A 23 -0.04 -20.24 1.65
N GLN A 24 -0.18 -21.04 2.71
CA GLN A 24 -1.48 -21.56 3.13
C GLN A 24 -2.45 -20.43 3.49
N ARG A 25 -1.99 -19.42 4.24
CA ARG A 25 -2.83 -18.28 4.64
C ARG A 25 -3.24 -17.42 3.46
N LEU A 26 -2.36 -17.25 2.47
CA LEU A 26 -2.69 -16.59 1.20
C LEU A 26 -3.72 -17.42 0.41
N HIS A 27 -3.58 -18.75 0.39
CA HIS A 27 -4.59 -19.62 -0.22
C HIS A 27 -5.96 -19.44 0.43
N ASP A 28 -6.02 -19.39 1.77
CA ASP A 28 -7.26 -19.17 2.52
C ASP A 28 -7.86 -17.80 2.22
N TYR A 29 -7.04 -16.74 2.10
CA TYR A 29 -7.49 -15.42 1.64
C TYR A 29 -8.13 -15.49 0.25
N LEU A 30 -7.45 -16.10 -0.72
CA LEU A 30 -7.96 -16.20 -2.10
C LEU A 30 -9.22 -17.07 -2.21
N ALA A 31 -9.37 -18.07 -1.34
CA ALA A 31 -10.60 -18.85 -1.23
C ALA A 31 -11.76 -17.99 -0.73
N GLU A 32 -11.51 -17.13 0.26
CA GLU A 32 -12.49 -16.19 0.78
C GLU A 32 -12.89 -15.13 -0.25
N VAL A 33 -11.93 -14.60 -1.03
CA VAL A 33 -12.22 -13.69 -2.15
C VAL A 33 -13.27 -14.32 -3.08
N ARG A 34 -13.10 -15.58 -3.47
CA ARG A 34 -14.09 -16.29 -4.32
C ARG A 34 -15.42 -16.51 -3.61
N ARG A 35 -15.41 -16.83 -2.31
CA ARG A 35 -16.62 -17.04 -1.49
C ARG A 35 -17.47 -15.76 -1.42
N GLU A 36 -16.82 -14.60 -1.35
CA GLU A 36 -17.47 -13.28 -1.34
C GLU A 36 -17.78 -12.74 -2.75
N GLY A 37 -17.62 -13.57 -3.81
CA GLY A 37 -17.94 -13.20 -5.19
C GLY A 37 -16.88 -12.33 -5.89
N GLY A 38 -15.69 -12.23 -5.32
CA GLY A 38 -14.59 -11.43 -5.84
C GLY A 38 -13.91 -12.04 -7.07
N ARG A 39 -13.46 -11.17 -7.98
CA ARG A 39 -12.63 -11.49 -9.13
C ARG A 39 -11.37 -10.63 -9.16
N VAL A 40 -10.32 -11.14 -9.80
CA VAL A 40 -9.10 -10.34 -10.06
C VAL A 40 -9.38 -9.42 -11.23
N VAL A 41 -9.05 -8.14 -11.05
CA VAL A 41 -9.06 -7.12 -12.11
C VAL A 41 -7.66 -6.97 -12.68
N SER A 42 -6.67 -6.79 -11.80
CA SER A 42 -5.26 -6.65 -12.17
C SER A 42 -4.35 -7.31 -11.14
N SER A 43 -3.17 -7.72 -11.56
CA SER A 43 -2.13 -8.29 -10.70
C SER A 43 -0.78 -7.74 -11.15
N GLU A 44 0.02 -7.25 -10.21
CA GLU A 44 1.33 -6.62 -10.46
C GLU A 44 1.26 -5.52 -11.54
N GLY A 45 0.18 -4.73 -11.53
CA GLY A 45 -0.07 -3.67 -12.50
C GLY A 45 0.79 -2.43 -12.22
N GLY A 46 1.57 -2.00 -13.21
CA GLY A 46 2.33 -0.75 -13.13
C GLY A 46 1.41 0.47 -13.17
N PHE A 47 1.73 1.51 -12.40
CA PHE A 47 0.99 2.78 -12.44
C PHE A 47 1.94 3.97 -12.43
N ARG A 48 1.46 5.11 -12.94
CA ARG A 48 2.20 6.37 -12.88
C ARG A 48 1.25 7.57 -12.95
N PHE A 49 1.38 8.52 -12.03
CA PHE A 49 0.69 9.82 -12.12
C PHE A 49 1.61 10.95 -11.64
N ALA A 50 1.25 12.18 -11.99
CA ALA A 50 1.99 13.38 -11.61
C ALA A 50 1.22 14.18 -10.55
N VAL A 51 1.97 14.89 -9.70
CA VAL A 51 1.46 15.86 -8.72
C VAL A 51 2.22 17.17 -8.92
N ASP A 52 1.51 18.29 -9.07
CA ASP A 52 2.11 19.62 -9.22
C ASP A 52 2.79 20.06 -7.91
N LEU A 53 3.97 20.67 -8.03
CA LEU A 53 4.74 21.19 -6.89
C LEU A 53 4.57 22.70 -6.70
N ASP A 54 4.24 23.42 -7.78
CA ASP A 54 4.26 24.89 -7.88
C ASP A 54 2.84 25.49 -7.85
N ALA A 55 1.81 24.66 -8.04
CA ALA A 55 0.40 25.02 -7.93
C ALA A 55 -0.28 24.31 -6.75
N GLU A 56 -1.59 24.51 -6.59
CA GLU A 56 -2.38 23.68 -5.66
C GLU A 56 -2.21 22.19 -6.01
N PRO A 57 -1.77 21.34 -5.07
CA PRO A 57 -1.46 19.94 -5.38
C PRO A 57 -2.68 19.17 -5.90
N ALA A 58 -2.60 18.75 -7.16
CA ALA A 58 -3.59 17.91 -7.81
C ALA A 58 -2.88 16.73 -8.50
N ALA A 59 -3.52 15.57 -8.49
CA ALA A 59 -3.08 14.42 -9.29
C ALA A 59 -3.59 14.54 -10.73
N TYR A 60 -2.73 14.25 -11.70
CA TYR A 60 -3.06 14.21 -13.12
C TYR A 60 -2.24 13.13 -13.86
N PRO A 61 -2.67 12.71 -15.06
CA PRO A 61 -1.85 11.87 -15.94
C PRO A 61 -0.50 12.52 -16.21
N VAL A 62 0.57 11.73 -16.29
CA VAL A 62 1.89 12.28 -16.57
C VAL A 62 1.94 12.92 -17.95
N ASP A 63 2.23 14.22 -17.97
CA ASP A 63 2.53 14.96 -19.18
C ASP A 63 4.04 14.89 -19.47
N ALA A 64 4.40 14.32 -20.62
CA ALA A 64 5.78 14.22 -21.07
C ALA A 64 6.37 15.58 -21.49
N GLU A 65 5.53 16.56 -21.82
CA GLU A 65 5.95 17.90 -22.23
C GLU A 65 6.23 18.85 -21.06
N LYS A 66 5.81 18.48 -19.84
CA LYS A 66 6.10 19.21 -18.59
C LYS A 66 7.12 18.47 -17.72
N PRO A 67 8.42 18.50 -18.04
CA PRO A 67 9.43 17.72 -17.32
C PRO A 67 9.77 18.24 -15.92
N ALA A 68 9.41 19.49 -15.57
CA ALA A 68 9.78 20.16 -14.32
C ALA A 68 8.55 20.63 -13.52
N GLY A 69 8.73 20.84 -12.21
CA GLY A 69 7.67 21.33 -11.32
C GLY A 69 6.63 20.27 -10.95
N GLN A 70 6.93 18.98 -11.16
CA GLN A 70 6.04 17.87 -10.80
C GLN A 70 6.78 16.76 -10.07
N ALA A 71 6.12 16.15 -9.08
CA ALA A 71 6.50 14.86 -8.53
C ALA A 71 5.79 13.75 -9.31
N ILE A 72 6.54 12.74 -9.72
CA ILE A 72 5.99 11.56 -10.40
C ILE A 72 5.91 10.43 -9.40
N VAL A 73 4.69 10.01 -9.09
CA VAL A 73 4.43 8.83 -8.26
C VAL A 73 4.26 7.64 -9.19
N SER A 74 5.08 6.61 -8.99
CA SER A 74 5.05 5.40 -9.82
C SER A 74 5.40 4.17 -9.01
N GLY A 75 4.96 3.01 -9.49
CA GLY A 75 5.25 1.73 -8.86
C GLY A 75 4.39 0.62 -9.45
N TYR A 76 4.25 -0.45 -8.68
CA TYR A 76 3.41 -1.59 -9.00
C TYR A 76 2.37 -1.78 -7.89
N ILE A 77 1.14 -2.06 -8.29
CA ILE A 77 0.05 -2.49 -7.41
C ILE A 77 0.08 -4.02 -7.41
N ASP A 78 0.24 -4.63 -6.23
CA ASP A 78 0.27 -6.09 -6.11
C ASP A 78 -0.97 -6.73 -6.76
N ARG A 79 -2.16 -6.19 -6.44
CA ARG A 79 -3.42 -6.74 -6.91
C ARG A 79 -4.58 -5.76 -6.81
N VAL A 80 -5.50 -5.82 -7.78
CA VAL A 80 -6.79 -5.13 -7.74
C VAL A 80 -7.90 -6.17 -7.90
N GLU A 81 -8.91 -6.08 -7.05
CA GLU A 81 -10.04 -7.00 -7.01
C GLU A 81 -11.35 -6.24 -7.20
N ALA A 82 -12.33 -6.90 -7.81
CA ALA A 82 -13.68 -6.40 -7.95
C ALA A 82 -14.68 -7.36 -7.30
N TYR A 83 -15.69 -6.81 -6.65
CA TYR A 83 -16.73 -7.54 -5.93
C TYR A 83 -18.12 -7.01 -6.28
N PRO A 84 -19.17 -7.83 -6.18
CA PRO A 84 -20.54 -7.30 -6.15
C PRO A 84 -20.76 -6.41 -4.91
N ALA A 85 -21.77 -5.55 -4.96
CA ALA A 85 -22.23 -4.78 -3.81
C ALA A 85 -22.44 -5.67 -2.58
N GLY A 86 -22.01 -5.19 -1.41
CA GLY A 86 -21.98 -5.95 -0.16
C GLY A 86 -20.88 -7.03 -0.04
N GLY A 87 -20.14 -7.33 -1.11
CA GLY A 87 -19.02 -8.27 -1.09
C GLY A 87 -17.68 -7.62 -0.70
N GLY A 88 -16.68 -8.45 -0.44
CA GLY A 88 -15.29 -8.05 -0.25
C GLY A 88 -14.94 -7.52 1.14
N GLU A 89 -15.79 -7.68 2.15
CA GLU A 89 -15.54 -7.15 3.48
C GLU A 89 -14.44 -7.91 4.23
N HIS A 90 -14.35 -9.24 4.06
CA HIS A 90 -13.50 -10.10 4.90
C HIS A 90 -13.73 -9.85 6.41
N GLU A 91 -14.98 -9.77 6.84
CA GLU A 91 -15.38 -9.41 8.22
C GLU A 91 -14.61 -10.21 9.29
N ALA A 92 -14.50 -11.53 9.11
CA ALA A 92 -13.82 -12.41 10.05
C ALA A 92 -12.31 -12.12 10.20
N ALA A 93 -11.70 -11.43 9.22
CA ALA A 93 -10.30 -11.06 9.19
C ALA A 93 -10.04 -9.61 9.64
N ARG A 94 -11.09 -8.81 9.92
CA ARG A 94 -10.95 -7.43 10.40
C ARG A 94 -10.88 -7.33 11.93
N GLY A 95 -10.56 -6.14 12.42
CA GLY A 95 -10.56 -5.84 13.86
C GLY A 95 -11.96 -5.85 14.47
N ARG A 96 -12.08 -5.64 15.79
CA ARG A 96 -13.40 -5.57 16.46
C ARG A 96 -14.23 -4.36 16.05
N THR A 97 -13.56 -3.27 15.71
CA THR A 97 -14.17 -2.01 15.28
C THR A 97 -13.71 -1.75 13.86
N TRP A 98 -14.66 -1.73 12.94
CA TRP A 98 -14.47 -1.50 11.52
C TRP A 98 -15.77 -0.96 10.92
N ASN A 99 -15.68 -0.28 9.79
CA ASN A 99 -16.84 0.20 9.05
C ASN A 99 -16.99 -0.56 7.73
N THR A 100 -18.23 -0.81 7.31
CA THR A 100 -18.53 -1.41 6.01
C THR A 100 -18.04 -0.53 4.87
N MET A 101 -17.56 -1.15 3.79
CA MET A 101 -17.21 -0.43 2.58
C MET A 101 -18.46 0.20 1.96
N ALA A 102 -18.30 1.41 1.43
CA ALA A 102 -19.32 2.01 0.58
C ALA A 102 -19.46 1.18 -0.72
N ASP A 103 -20.68 1.15 -1.27
CA ASP A 103 -20.88 0.61 -2.61
C ASP A 103 -20.27 1.55 -3.65
N GLY A 104 -19.63 0.95 -4.66
CA GLY A 104 -19.15 1.67 -5.82
C GLY A 104 -20.24 1.85 -6.88
N ALA A 105 -19.93 2.60 -7.94
CA ALA A 105 -20.79 2.72 -9.10
C ALA A 105 -21.08 1.36 -9.75
N GLY A 106 -22.21 1.25 -10.44
CA GLY A 106 -22.57 0.03 -11.20
C GLY A 106 -22.89 -1.21 -10.35
N GLY A 107 -22.99 -1.08 -9.02
CA GLY A 107 -23.21 -2.22 -8.12
C GLY A 107 -21.97 -3.10 -7.95
N GLU A 108 -20.80 -2.58 -8.30
CA GLU A 108 -19.50 -3.22 -8.11
C GLU A 108 -18.68 -2.44 -7.07
N ARG A 109 -17.74 -3.12 -6.41
CA ARG A 109 -16.75 -2.55 -5.50
C ARG A 109 -15.36 -2.94 -5.99
N VAL A 110 -14.56 -1.96 -6.38
CA VAL A 110 -13.14 -2.13 -6.70
C VAL A 110 -12.33 -1.90 -5.43
N VAL A 111 -11.45 -2.85 -5.11
CA VAL A 111 -10.57 -2.78 -3.92
C VAL A 111 -9.13 -3.05 -4.36
N VAL A 112 -8.25 -2.11 -4.03
CA VAL A 112 -6.80 -2.31 -4.17
C VAL A 112 -6.31 -3.18 -3.02
N VAL A 113 -5.44 -4.15 -3.30
CA VAL A 113 -4.90 -5.08 -2.32
C VAL A 113 -3.38 -5.05 -2.34
N ASP A 114 -2.79 -4.86 -1.17
CA ASP A 114 -1.35 -4.98 -0.94
C ASP A 114 -1.09 -6.13 0.05
N LEU A 115 -0.23 -7.06 -0.34
CA LEU A 115 0.06 -8.27 0.42
C LEU A 115 1.31 -8.04 1.28
N LYS A 116 1.17 -8.17 2.60
CA LYS A 116 2.31 -8.09 3.52
C LYS A 116 2.57 -9.40 4.26
N THR A 117 3.85 -9.75 4.33
CA THR A 117 4.39 -10.89 5.10
C THR A 117 5.06 -10.45 6.41
N GLY A 118 5.06 -9.14 6.71
CA GLY A 118 5.67 -8.55 7.90
C GLY A 118 4.83 -8.79 9.17
N LYS A 119 5.51 -9.04 10.29
CA LYS A 119 4.83 -9.27 11.58
C LYS A 119 4.27 -7.98 12.19
N TYR A 120 4.91 -6.85 11.94
CA TYR A 120 4.64 -5.57 12.63
C TYR A 120 3.88 -4.56 11.76
N GLU A 121 3.21 -5.05 10.72
CA GLU A 121 2.39 -4.21 9.84
C GLU A 121 1.14 -3.67 10.55
N PRO A 122 0.64 -2.49 10.17
CA PRO A 122 -0.55 -1.89 10.76
C PRO A 122 -1.79 -2.75 10.47
N GLY A 123 -2.32 -3.40 11.51
CA GLY A 123 -3.43 -4.36 11.37
C GLY A 123 -4.83 -3.79 11.57
N THR A 124 -5.04 -2.50 11.76
CA THR A 124 -6.38 -1.93 12.02
C THR A 124 -6.69 -0.80 11.05
N GLU A 125 -7.98 -0.58 10.76
CA GLU A 125 -8.43 0.53 9.91
C GLU A 125 -7.93 1.89 10.42
N ALA A 126 -7.95 2.09 11.74
CA ALA A 126 -7.42 3.32 12.36
C ALA A 126 -5.93 3.55 12.06
N LEU A 127 -5.13 2.49 12.00
CA LEU A 127 -3.69 2.60 11.69
C LEU A 127 -3.41 2.76 10.19
N VAL A 128 -4.35 2.35 9.33
CA VAL A 128 -4.19 2.48 7.87
C VAL A 128 -4.98 3.64 7.26
N ALA A 129 -5.73 4.40 8.06
CA ALA A 129 -6.56 5.52 7.60
C ALA A 129 -5.75 6.55 6.78
N GLU A 130 -4.52 6.82 7.19
CA GLU A 130 -3.59 7.76 6.52
C GLU A 130 -2.40 7.04 5.86
N HIS A 131 -2.55 5.75 5.54
CA HIS A 131 -1.46 4.95 4.97
C HIS A 131 -1.08 5.43 3.57
N ALA A 132 0.11 6.02 3.43
CA ALA A 132 0.56 6.67 2.20
C ALA A 132 0.63 5.73 0.99
N GLN A 133 1.07 4.48 1.19
CA GLN A 133 1.16 3.50 0.09
C GLN A 133 -0.24 3.16 -0.47
N LEU A 134 -1.22 2.97 0.42
CA LEU A 134 -2.58 2.63 0.01
C LEU A 134 -3.26 3.84 -0.66
N ALA A 135 -3.04 5.05 -0.11
CA ALA A 135 -3.51 6.30 -0.70
C ALA A 135 -2.96 6.51 -2.13
N ALA A 136 -1.68 6.22 -2.37
CA ALA A 136 -1.08 6.30 -3.70
C ALA A 136 -1.75 5.35 -4.69
N TYR A 137 -2.04 4.12 -4.28
CA TYR A 137 -2.71 3.14 -5.15
C TYR A 137 -4.18 3.49 -5.42
N GLN A 138 -4.89 4.02 -4.42
CA GLN A 138 -6.25 4.54 -4.64
C GLN A 138 -6.25 5.64 -5.70
N LEU A 139 -5.34 6.63 -5.57
CA LEU A 139 -5.20 7.67 -6.59
C LEU A 139 -4.82 7.12 -7.95
N ALA A 140 -3.97 6.09 -8.03
CA ALA A 140 -3.66 5.44 -9.29
C ALA A 140 -4.91 4.88 -10.00
N VAL A 141 -5.79 4.19 -9.25
CA VAL A 141 -7.08 3.73 -9.79
C VAL A 141 -7.95 4.92 -10.20
N GLU A 142 -8.04 5.96 -9.37
CA GLU A 142 -8.82 7.17 -9.68
C GLU A 142 -8.33 7.90 -10.94
N GLN A 143 -7.03 7.87 -11.21
CA GLN A 143 -6.41 8.42 -12.42
C GLN A 143 -6.48 7.47 -13.63
N GLY A 144 -7.27 6.40 -13.55
CA GLY A 144 -7.45 5.45 -14.64
C GLY A 144 -6.18 4.67 -15.01
N GLN A 145 -5.22 4.53 -14.08
CA GLN A 145 -3.98 3.79 -14.33
C GLN A 145 -4.17 2.26 -14.30
N VAL A 146 -5.39 1.79 -14.06
CA VAL A 146 -5.75 0.37 -14.05
C VAL A 146 -6.89 0.17 -15.05
N GLU A 147 -6.57 -0.42 -16.20
CA GLU A 147 -7.45 -0.49 -17.40
C GLU A 147 -8.85 -1.05 -17.11
N ASP A 148 -8.94 -2.15 -16.37
CA ASP A 148 -10.21 -2.86 -16.10
C ASP A 148 -10.88 -2.50 -14.76
N ALA A 149 -10.39 -1.46 -14.08
CA ALA A 149 -10.95 -1.00 -12.81
C ALA A 149 -11.70 0.31 -13.01
N ASP A 150 -13.02 0.32 -12.78
CA ASP A 150 -13.81 1.56 -12.82
C ASP A 150 -13.42 2.48 -11.64
N PRO A 151 -12.87 3.68 -11.89
CA PRO A 151 -12.58 4.67 -10.86
C PRO A 151 -13.77 5.01 -9.95
N ALA A 152 -14.99 5.00 -10.51
CA ALA A 152 -16.21 5.31 -9.78
C ALA A 152 -16.67 4.14 -8.89
N ALA A 153 -16.16 2.92 -9.12
CA ALA A 153 -16.42 1.75 -8.30
C ALA A 153 -15.43 1.56 -7.15
N LEU A 154 -14.39 2.41 -7.03
CA LEU A 154 -13.38 2.30 -5.99
C LEU A 154 -13.99 2.42 -4.57
N ALA A 155 -13.88 1.35 -3.80
CA ALA A 155 -14.34 1.24 -2.42
C ALA A 155 -13.21 1.45 -1.39
N GLY A 156 -11.96 1.52 -1.85
CA GLY A 156 -10.76 1.78 -1.05
C GLY A 156 -9.64 0.81 -1.34
N ALA A 157 -8.75 0.65 -0.37
CA ALA A 157 -7.57 -0.21 -0.46
C ALA A 157 -7.32 -0.94 0.86
N ARG A 158 -6.66 -2.10 0.82
CA ARG A 158 -6.39 -2.88 2.03
C ARG A 158 -5.02 -3.50 2.07
N LEU A 159 -4.53 -3.69 3.29
CA LEU A 159 -3.44 -4.62 3.57
C LEU A 159 -3.99 -5.99 3.89
N VAL A 160 -3.40 -7.02 3.28
CA VAL A 160 -3.60 -8.43 3.63
C VAL A 160 -2.35 -8.93 4.34
N LEU A 161 -2.49 -9.23 5.63
CA LEU A 161 -1.38 -9.56 6.52
C LEU A 161 -1.37 -11.06 6.78
N VAL A 162 -0.53 -11.81 6.06
CA VAL A 162 -0.44 -13.28 6.22
C VAL A 162 0.42 -13.69 7.43
N ALA A 163 1.16 -12.75 8.02
CA ALA A 163 1.90 -12.99 9.27
C ALA A 163 1.05 -12.82 10.53
N GLN A 164 -0.09 -12.12 10.43
CA GLN A 164 -0.97 -11.82 11.56
C GLN A 164 -2.26 -12.63 11.46
N THR A 165 -2.83 -13.00 12.60
CA THR A 165 -4.10 -13.75 12.69
C THR A 165 -5.06 -12.98 13.59
N ILE A 166 -6.36 -13.17 13.42
CA ILE A 166 -7.37 -12.64 14.32
C ILE A 166 -8.53 -13.60 14.48
N GLY A 167 -8.91 -13.88 15.73
CA GLY A 167 -10.00 -14.82 16.02
C GLY A 167 -9.75 -16.18 15.36
N GLN A 168 -10.66 -16.58 14.48
CA GLN A 168 -10.54 -17.80 13.67
C GLN A 168 -9.94 -17.56 12.28
N SER A 169 -9.73 -16.30 11.88
CA SER A 169 -9.11 -15.98 10.59
C SER A 169 -7.61 -16.25 10.64
N PRO A 170 -7.07 -17.03 9.68
CA PRO A 170 -5.65 -17.36 9.62
C PRO A 170 -4.81 -16.22 9.00
N TYR A 171 -5.46 -15.14 8.54
CA TYR A 171 -4.84 -13.90 8.08
C TYR A 171 -5.58 -12.69 8.70
N ARG A 172 -5.06 -11.49 8.49
CA ARG A 172 -5.70 -10.25 8.94
C ARG A 172 -5.84 -9.25 7.79
N VAL A 173 -6.93 -8.48 7.80
CA VAL A 173 -7.20 -7.40 6.85
C VAL A 173 -7.29 -6.07 7.59
N ALA A 174 -6.62 -5.05 7.05
CA ALA A 174 -6.76 -3.66 7.46
C ALA A 174 -7.20 -2.84 6.24
N HIS A 175 -8.41 -2.30 6.28
CA HIS A 175 -9.00 -1.55 5.16
C HIS A 175 -8.85 -0.05 5.37
N GLN A 176 -8.32 0.63 4.37
CA GLN A 176 -8.41 2.06 4.19
C GLN A 176 -9.59 2.32 3.26
N HIS A 177 -10.62 2.97 3.79
CA HIS A 177 -11.76 3.41 2.99
C HIS A 177 -11.32 4.36 1.88
N ARG A 178 -12.21 4.52 0.88
CA ARG A 178 -12.01 5.53 -0.16
C ARG A 178 -11.66 6.87 0.48
N LEU A 179 -10.57 7.49 0.00
CA LEU A 179 -10.17 8.81 0.50
C LEU A 179 -11.29 9.83 0.24
N GLY A 180 -11.71 10.51 1.30
CA GLY A 180 -12.51 11.73 1.17
C GLY A 180 -11.65 12.91 0.71
N ASP A 181 -12.30 14.01 0.32
CA ASP A 181 -11.64 15.18 -0.25
C ASP A 181 -10.52 15.74 0.64
N GLU A 182 -10.75 15.84 1.95
CA GLU A 182 -9.75 16.34 2.91
C GLU A 182 -8.53 15.42 3.01
N ALA A 183 -8.74 14.11 3.18
CA ALA A 183 -7.66 13.13 3.26
C ALA A 183 -6.86 13.05 1.95
N ARG A 184 -7.55 13.18 0.81
CA ARG A 184 -6.94 13.27 -0.51
C ARG A 184 -6.07 14.51 -0.64
N ALA A 185 -6.57 15.68 -0.26
CA ALA A 185 -5.81 16.94 -0.28
C ALA A 185 -4.57 16.85 0.62
N ALA A 186 -4.71 16.32 1.85
CA ALA A 186 -3.60 16.14 2.77
C ALA A 186 -2.51 15.20 2.21
N PHE A 187 -2.91 14.10 1.56
CA PHE A 187 -1.95 13.20 0.91
C PHE A 187 -1.21 13.89 -0.26
N LEU A 188 -1.93 14.63 -1.12
CA LEU A 188 -1.32 15.34 -2.24
C LEU A 188 -0.37 16.44 -1.78
N GLU A 189 -0.73 17.18 -0.73
CA GLU A 189 0.17 18.16 -0.10
C GLU A 189 1.43 17.49 0.43
N ARG A 190 1.31 16.34 1.11
CA ARG A 190 2.46 15.57 1.59
C ARG A 190 3.38 15.11 0.46
N VAL A 191 2.82 14.70 -0.69
CA VAL A 191 3.61 14.35 -1.89
C VAL A 191 4.31 15.58 -2.45
N ALA A 192 3.62 16.71 -2.53
CA ALA A 192 4.19 17.96 -3.04
C ALA A 192 5.31 18.49 -2.13
N GLU A 193 5.12 18.44 -0.80
CA GLU A 193 6.15 18.79 0.18
C GLU A 193 7.38 17.89 0.05
N ALA A 194 7.18 16.57 -0.08
CA ALA A 194 8.28 15.64 -0.32
C ALA A 194 9.01 15.95 -1.63
N GLY A 195 8.28 16.23 -2.71
CA GLY A 195 8.85 16.61 -4.01
C GLY A 195 9.66 17.91 -3.95
N ARG A 196 9.13 18.96 -3.31
CA ARG A 196 9.85 20.22 -3.07
C ARG A 196 11.10 20.01 -2.20
N GLY A 197 11.00 19.19 -1.16
CA GLY A 197 12.13 18.81 -0.31
C GLY A 197 13.22 18.07 -1.08
N MET A 198 12.84 17.13 -1.97
CA MET A 198 13.78 16.41 -2.84
C MET A 198 14.47 17.31 -3.87
N ALA A 199 13.77 18.36 -4.35
CA ALA A 199 14.31 19.33 -5.30
C ALA A 199 15.11 20.48 -4.63
N ALA A 200 15.15 20.53 -3.30
CA ALA A 200 15.79 21.62 -2.56
C ALA A 200 17.32 21.60 -2.69
N SER A 201 17.94 22.80 -2.65
CA SER A 201 19.39 22.95 -2.64
C SER A 201 20.03 22.74 -1.26
N SER A 202 19.22 22.52 -0.22
CA SER A 202 19.66 22.28 1.16
C SER A 202 18.65 21.41 1.89
N PHE A 203 19.14 20.49 2.72
CA PHE A 203 18.31 19.52 3.44
C PHE A 203 18.40 19.74 4.94
N THR A 204 17.25 19.77 5.62
CA THR A 204 17.19 19.77 7.08
C THR A 204 17.45 18.36 7.60
N ALA A 205 18.57 18.16 8.27
CA ALA A 205 18.84 16.92 8.98
C ALA A 205 17.97 16.85 10.23
N GLN A 206 16.88 16.07 10.17
CA GLN A 206 16.04 15.78 11.33
C GLN A 206 16.79 14.77 12.21
N VAL A 207 17.45 15.26 13.25
CA VAL A 207 17.94 14.40 14.33
C VAL A 207 16.69 13.78 14.97
N GLU A 208 16.69 12.45 15.20
CA GLU A 208 15.64 11.66 15.87
C GLU A 208 14.62 10.89 14.99
N ALA A 209 14.41 11.19 13.71
CA ALA A 209 13.42 10.45 12.87
C ALA A 209 13.79 8.97 12.59
N HIS A 210 15.08 8.63 12.72
CA HIS A 210 15.63 7.28 12.64
C HIS A 210 16.53 7.01 13.85
N CYS A 211 17.31 8.00 14.28
CA CYS A 211 18.43 7.76 15.20
C CYS A 211 18.00 7.46 16.65
N ALA A 212 16.73 7.68 17.00
CA ALA A 212 16.18 7.41 18.34
C ALA A 212 15.27 6.17 18.40
N ASP A 213 14.95 5.50 17.28
CA ASP A 213 14.29 4.18 17.30
C ASP A 213 15.29 3.06 17.66
N THR A 214 16.11 3.35 18.68
CA THR A 214 17.19 2.52 19.21
C THR A 214 16.78 1.86 20.52
N GLN A 215 15.47 1.78 20.83
CA GLN A 215 14.96 1.07 22.00
C GLN A 215 15.40 -0.42 22.02
N VAL A 216 15.90 -0.96 20.90
CA VAL A 216 16.46 -2.33 20.84
C VAL A 216 17.93 -2.39 20.36
N ARG A 217 18.43 -1.45 19.52
CA ARG A 217 19.84 -1.43 19.04
C ARG A 217 20.31 -0.02 18.71
N ILE A 218 21.44 0.41 19.30
CA ILE A 218 22.14 1.64 18.91
C ILE A 218 22.94 1.35 17.64
N SER A 219 22.42 1.77 16.48
CA SER A 219 23.19 1.81 15.23
C SER A 219 23.61 3.27 14.95
N PRO A 220 24.90 3.58 14.78
CA PRO A 220 25.31 4.92 14.40
C PRO A 220 24.73 5.24 13.03
N CYS A 221 23.92 6.29 12.94
CA CYS A 221 23.43 6.87 11.70
C CYS A 221 24.65 7.31 10.86
N ARG A 222 25.11 6.45 9.93
CA ARG A 222 26.07 6.90 8.91
C ARG A 222 25.30 7.78 7.95
N ILE A 223 25.69 9.05 7.86
CA ILE A 223 25.21 9.92 6.77
C ILE A 223 25.64 9.23 5.47
N HIS A 224 24.68 8.63 4.78
CA HIS A 224 24.90 8.05 3.46
C HIS A 224 24.93 9.20 2.46
N THR A 225 26.13 9.69 2.17
CA THR A 225 26.35 10.61 1.05
C THR A 225 26.31 9.81 -0.25
N ILE A 226 25.24 9.94 -1.02
CA ILE A 226 25.20 9.49 -2.41
C ILE A 226 25.67 10.62 -3.34
N PRO A 227 26.36 10.31 -4.46
CA PRO A 227 26.67 11.31 -5.48
C PRO A 227 25.40 11.99 -5.98
N ALA A 228 25.51 13.25 -6.41
CA ALA A 228 24.40 13.96 -7.05
C ALA A 228 23.86 13.13 -8.23
N VAL A 229 22.55 12.90 -8.24
CA VAL A 229 21.84 12.14 -9.28
C VAL A 229 21.33 13.02 -10.43
N SER A 230 21.72 14.29 -10.46
CA SER A 230 21.48 15.21 -11.56
C SER A 230 22.80 15.82 -12.04
N ALA A 231 22.98 15.81 -13.36
CA ALA A 231 23.98 16.58 -14.11
C ALA A 231 23.27 17.69 -14.88
#